data_AF-A0A370ECL2-F1
#
_entry.id   AF-A0A370ECL2-F1
#
_cell.length_a   1.000
_cell.length_b   1.000
_cell.length_c   1.000
_cell.angle_alpha   90.00
_cell.angle_beta   90.00
_cell.angle_gamma   90.00
#
_symmetry.space_group_name_H-M   'P 1'
#
loop_
_entity.id
_entity.type
_entity.pdbx_description
1 polymer ?
#
loop_
_entity_poly.entity_id
_entity_poly.type
_entity_poly.pdbx_seq_one_letter_code
_entity_poly.pdbx_strand_id
1 'polypeptide(L)' 'MKMFSFIFSVIAFLGIGSYIVLDFPDLKDSNGLIYFLLLFVLVLMSLTGIFLNMPFFHRSSSNKR' A
#
# COMPACT_ATOMS: atom_id res chain seq x y z
N MET A 1 -2.64 19.11 -5.15
CA MET A 1 -1.98 18.44 -4.02
C MET A 1 -2.31 16.95 -3.93
N LYS A 2 -3.56 16.51 -4.14
CA LYS A 2 -3.94 15.07 -4.13
C LYS A 2 -3.14 14.19 -5.11
N MET A 3 -2.83 14.67 -6.31
CA MET A 3 -2.02 13.94 -7.30
C MET A 3 -0.60 13.61 -6.80
N PHE A 4 0.04 14.51 -6.05
CA PHE A 4 1.39 14.26 -5.52
C PHE A 4 1.38 13.15 -4.46
N SER A 5 0.41 13.17 -3.56
CA SER A 5 0.22 12.09 -2.58
C SER A 5 -0.09 10.75 -3.24
N PHE A 6 -0.77 10.75 -4.40
CA PHE A 6 -1.05 9.53 -5.16
C PHE A 6 0.24 8.95 -5.72
N ILE A 7 1.04 9.77 -6.40
CA ILE A 7 2.32 9.38 -6.99
C ILE A 7 3.26 8.84 -5.90
N PHE A 8 3.36 9.52 -4.75
CA PHE A 8 4.15 9.06 -3.62
C PHE A 8 3.70 7.70 -3.09
N SER A 9 2.39 7.47 -2.96
CA SER A 9 1.84 6.21 -2.49
C SER A 9 2.09 5.06 -3.48
N VAL A 10 2.03 5.34 -4.79
CA VAL A 10 2.35 4.36 -5.83
C VAL A 10 3.85 4.02 -5.84
N ILE A 11 4.73 5.01 -5.71
CA ILE A 11 6.18 4.79 -5.61
C ILE A 11 6.52 3.98 -4.36
N ALA A 12 5.92 4.32 -3.22
CA ALA A 12 6.10 3.57 -1.97
C ALA A 12 5.64 2.12 -2.12
N PHE A 13 4.48 1.89 -2.74
CA PHE A 13 3.97 0.54 -3.00
C PHE A 13 4.91 -0.27 -3.91
N LEU A 14 5.44 0.33 -4.98
CA LEU A 14 6.40 -0.33 -5.86
C LEU A 14 7.73 -0.64 -5.15
N GLY A 15 8.22 0.30 -4.33
CA GLY A 15 9.42 0.11 -3.52
C GLY A 15 9.27 -1.05 -2.53
N ILE A 16 8.18 -1.07 -1.77
CA ILE A 16 7.89 -2.15 -0.82
C ILE A 16 7.71 -3.50 -1.55
N GLY A 17 7.01 -3.49 -2.70
CA GLY A 17 6.84 -4.68 -3.54
C GLY A 17 8.18 -5.24 -4.04
N SER A 18 9.11 -4.38 -4.47
CA SER A 18 10.46 -4.81 -4.85
C SER A 18 11.24 -5.38 -3.66
N TYR A 19 11.06 -4.82 -2.46
CA TYR A 19 11.70 -5.32 -1.24
C TYR A 19 11.21 -6.72 -0.87
N ILE A 20 9.90 -6.98 -1.03
CA ILE A 20 9.32 -8.32 -0.81
C ILE A 20 9.93 -9.36 -1.74
N VAL A 21 10.16 -9.01 -3.01
CA VAL A 21 10.66 -9.95 -4.02
C VAL A 21 12.18 -10.19 -3.89
N LEU A 22 12.94 -9.14 -3.58
CA LEU A 22 14.40 -9.21 -3.53
C LEU A 22 14.93 -9.67 -2.18
N ASP A 23 14.28 -9.30 -1.08
CA ASP A 23 14.74 -9.49 0.29
C ASP A 23 13.66 -10.22 1.10
N PHE A 24 13.18 -11.35 0.55
CA PHE A 24 12.13 -12.13 1.19
C PHE A 24 12.65 -12.72 2.52
N PRO A 25 12.09 -12.33 3.67
CA PRO A 25 12.62 -12.76 4.96
C PRO A 25 12.37 -14.26 5.18
N ASP A 26 13.33 -14.94 5.81
CA ASP A 26 13.17 -16.34 6.17
C ASP A 26 12.16 -16.47 7.32
N LEU A 27 11.00 -17.06 7.03
CA LEU A 27 9.88 -17.22 7.97
C LEU A 27 10.20 -18.21 9.11
N LYS A 28 11.29 -18.97 9.01
CA LYS A 28 11.73 -19.88 10.08
C LYS A 28 12.43 -19.16 11.22
N ASP A 29 12.96 -17.96 10.98
CA ASP A 29 13.57 -17.14 12.02
C ASP A 29 12.51 -16.23 12.65
N SER A 30 12.49 -16.14 13.98
CA SER A 30 11.60 -15.23 14.71
C SER A 30 11.72 -13.78 14.24
N ASN A 31 12.93 -13.35 13.89
CA ASN A 31 13.18 -12.01 13.36
C ASN A 31 12.61 -11.85 11.95
N GLY A 32 12.74 -12.87 11.10
CA GLY A 32 12.17 -12.87 9.76
C GLY A 32 10.64 -12.80 9.77
N LEU A 33 10.00 -13.48 10.72
CA LEU A 33 8.55 -13.41 10.93
C LEU A 33 8.10 -11.99 11.33
N ILE A 34 8.80 -11.36 12.27
CA ILE A 34 8.50 -9.96 12.67
C ILE A 34 8.68 -9.01 11.48
N TYR A 35 9.76 -9.19 10.71
CA TYR A 35 10.06 -8.37 9.54
C TYR A 35 8.97 -8.52 8.46
N PHE A 36 8.53 -9.76 8.20
CA PHE A 36 7.42 -10.05 7.30
C PHE A 36 6.12 -9.39 7.75
N LEU A 37 5.81 -9.43 9.04
CA LEU A 37 4.59 -8.84 9.60
C LEU A 37 4.63 -7.30 9.49
N LEU A 38 5.80 -6.68 9.71
CA LEU A 38 6.00 -5.24 9.46
C LEU A 38 5.78 -4.89 8.00
N LEU A 39 6.40 -5.65 7.07
CA LEU A 39 6.22 -5.49 5.63
C LEU A 39 4.75 -5.60 5.23
N PHE A 40 4.03 -6.56 5.79
CA PHE A 40 2.61 -6.76 5.55
C PHE A 40 1.76 -5.56 5.99
N VAL A 41 2.00 -5.03 7.20
CA VAL A 41 1.32 -3.81 7.69
C VAL A 41 1.65 -2.61 6.79
N LEU A 42 2.90 -2.50 6.34
CA LEU A 42 3.35 -1.42 5.47
C LEU A 42 2.64 -1.43 4.11
N VAL A 43 2.46 -2.62 3.52
CA VAL A 43 1.67 -2.82 2.29
C VAL A 43 0.20 -2.45 2.50
N LEU A 44 -0.40 -2.85 3.62
CA LEU A 44 -1.79 -2.49 3.94
C LEU A 44 -1.96 -0.97 4.11
N MET A 45 -1.01 -0.31 4.77
CA MET A 45 -0.99 1.16 4.88
C MET A 45 -0.87 1.82 3.51
N SER A 46 0.03 1.35 2.64
CA SER A 46 0.18 1.93 1.30
C SER A 46 -1.07 1.70 0.44
N LEU A 47 -1.69 0.53 0.52
CA LEU A 47 -2.97 0.23 -0.14
C LEU A 47 -4.07 1.17 0.36
N THR A 48 -4.15 1.41 1.67
CA THR A 48 -5.13 2.34 2.25
C THR A 48 -4.92 3.77 1.74
N GLY A 49 -3.66 4.21 1.61
CA GLY A 49 -3.30 5.50 1.01
C GLY A 49 -3.72 5.62 -0.47
N ILE A 50 -3.53 4.55 -1.24
CA ILE A 50 -3.99 4.46 -2.63
C ILE A 50 -5.52 4.51 -2.68
N PHE A 51 -6.22 3.72 -1.86
CA PHE A 51 -7.68 3.67 -1.80
C PHE A 51 -8.31 5.01 -1.44
N LEU A 52 -7.80 5.68 -0.40
CA LEU A 52 -8.28 7.01 0.03
C LEU A 52 -8.12 8.08 -1.04
N ASN A 53 -7.07 7.96 -1.85
CA ASN A 53 -6.75 8.94 -2.87
C ASN A 53 -7.24 8.54 -4.27
N MET A 54 -7.87 7.36 -4.41
CA MET A 54 -8.43 6.88 -5.65
C MET A 54 -9.72 7.64 -5.97
N PRO A 55 -9.80 8.39 -7.08
CA PRO A 55 -10.97 9.21 -7.41
C PRO A 55 -12.22 8.39 -7.77
N PHE A 56 -12.13 7.06 -7.84
CA PHE A 56 -13.23 6.17 -8.22
C PHE A 56 -14.35 6.07 -7.19
N PHE A 57 -14.08 6.34 -5.90
CA PHE A 57 -15.10 6.24 -4.85
C PHE A 57 -16.01 7.48 -4.74
N HIS A 58 -15.71 8.57 -5.45
CA HIS A 58 -16.43 9.84 -5.31
C HIS A 58 -17.56 10.07 -6.34
N ARG A 59 -17.94 9.04 -7.10
CA ARG A 59 -19.04 9.13 -8.08
C ARG A 59 -20.15 8.13 -7.81
N SER A 60 -20.61 8.08 -6.56
CA SER A 60 -21.92 7.50 -6.20
C SER A 60 -22.86 8.57 -5.64
N SER A 61 -22.84 9.78 -6.19
CA SER A 61 -24.02 10.66 -6.13
C SER A 61 -24.85 10.40 -7.38
N SER A 62 -25.60 9.30 -7.34
CA SER A 62 -26.78 9.16 -8.18
C SER A 62 -27.76 10.23 -7.71
N ASN A 63 -27.68 11.37 -8.39
CA ASN A 63 -28.69 12.41 -8.43
C ASN A 63 -30.02 11.77 -8.88
N LYS A 64 -30.78 11.24 -7.91
CA LYS A 64 -32.21 10.96 -8.10
C LYS A 64 -32.91 12.31 -8.10
N ARG A 65 -33.10 12.84 -9.32
CA ARG A 65 -34.20 13.76 -9.63
C ARG A 65 -35.53 13.07 -9.35
#